data_AF-A0A377WBM9-F1
#
_entry.id   AF-A0A377WBM9-F1
#
_cell.length_a   1.000
_cell.length_b   1.000
_cell.length_c   1.000
_cell.angle_alpha   90.00
_cell.angle_beta   90.00
_cell.angle_gamma   90.00
#
_symmetry.space_group_name_H-M   'P 1'
#
loop_
_entity.id
_entity.type
_entity.pdbx_description
1 polymer ?
#
loop_
_entity_poly.entity_id
_entity_poly.type
_entity_poly.pdbx_seq_one_letter_code
_entity_poly.pdbx_strand_id
1 'polypeptide(L)'
;MNCCVLLNVDADEKLLAGREARRLFPLRVPRAFIARMEKGNPNDPLLRQVLTAEEEFIVAPGYSTDPLEEQHSVVPGLLHKYRNRALLLVKGGCAVNCRYCFRRHFPYAENQGTRRNWQTAMDYIAAHPQLDEIIFSGGDP
;
A
#
# COMPACT_ATOMS: atom_id res chain seq x y z
N MET A 1 5.92 10.15 17.69
CA MET A 1 7.40 10.28 17.72
C MET A 1 7.89 10.29 16.28
N ASN A 2 8.66 11.30 15.87
CA ASN A 2 8.97 11.58 14.46
C ASN A 2 10.08 10.66 13.95
N CYS A 3 9.90 10.03 12.78
CA CYS A 3 10.90 9.16 12.15
C CYS A 3 12.27 9.87 12.01
N CYS A 4 12.26 11.13 11.54
CA CYS A 4 13.49 11.91 11.34
C CYS A 4 14.27 12.14 12.65
N VAL A 5 13.55 12.36 13.76
CA VAL A 5 14.18 12.56 15.09
C VAL A 5 14.83 11.27 15.58
N LEU A 6 14.24 10.10 15.32
CA LEU A 6 14.83 8.81 15.70
C LEU A 6 16.14 8.51 14.95
N LEU A 7 16.32 9.14 13.80
CA LEU A 7 17.47 8.95 12.91
C LEU A 7 18.46 10.12 12.94
N ASN A 8 18.23 11.18 13.73
CA ASN A 8 19.04 12.39 13.74
C ASN A 8 19.14 13.07 12.35
N VAL A 9 18.05 13.09 11.59
CA VAL A 9 17.95 13.76 10.27
C VAL A 9 16.86 14.82 10.24
N ASP A 10 16.38 15.25 11.41
CA ASP A 10 15.33 16.24 11.57
C ASP A 10 15.78 17.69 11.28
N ALA A 11 17.07 17.93 11.08
CA ALA A 11 17.61 19.19 10.57
C ALA A 11 17.67 19.29 9.04
N ASP A 12 17.40 18.19 8.31
CA ASP A 12 17.47 18.19 6.84
C ASP A 12 16.21 18.83 6.22
N GLU A 13 16.36 20.05 5.71
CA GLU A 13 15.26 20.84 5.14
C GLU A 13 14.52 20.12 3.99
N LYS A 14 15.22 19.32 3.18
CA LYS A 14 14.61 18.59 2.05
C LYS A 14 13.69 17.49 2.56
N LEU A 15 14.15 16.73 3.55
CA LEU A 15 13.31 15.71 4.18
C LEU A 15 12.09 16.31 4.89
N LEU A 16 12.22 17.54 5.39
CA LEU A 16 11.15 18.25 6.06
C LEU A 16 10.11 18.85 5.10
N ALA A 17 10.49 19.19 3.87
CA ALA A 17 9.61 19.74 2.85
C ALA A 17 8.47 18.76 2.47
N GLY A 18 8.75 17.46 2.50
CA GLY A 18 7.77 16.41 2.20
C GLY A 18 6.71 16.14 3.28
N ARG A 19 6.72 16.85 4.43
CA ARG A 19 5.83 16.54 5.57
C ARG A 19 4.34 16.64 5.23
N GLU A 20 3.96 17.57 4.39
CA GLU A 20 2.55 17.76 3.99
C GLU A 20 2.01 16.58 3.16
N ALA A 21 2.87 15.82 2.47
CA ALA A 21 2.44 14.67 1.67
C ALA A 21 1.83 13.53 2.52
N ARG A 22 1.97 13.60 3.87
CA ARG A 22 1.23 12.73 4.81
C ARG A 22 -0.29 12.81 4.63
N ARG A 23 -0.82 13.92 4.13
CA ARG A 23 -2.26 14.07 3.81
C ARG A 23 -2.68 13.25 2.59
N LEU A 24 -1.75 12.96 1.68
CA LEU A 24 -2.00 12.16 0.48
C LEU A 24 -1.94 10.65 0.79
N PHE A 25 -1.00 10.23 1.63
CA PHE A 25 -0.91 8.87 2.16
C PHE A 25 -0.12 8.89 3.47
N PRO A 26 -0.72 8.51 4.61
CA PRO A 26 -0.10 8.66 5.92
C PRO A 26 1.28 8.00 6.02
N LEU A 27 2.21 8.63 6.73
CA LEU A 27 3.47 7.99 7.11
C LEU A 27 3.18 6.90 8.16
N ARG A 28 3.43 5.64 7.79
CA ARG A 28 3.35 4.49 8.70
C ARG A 28 4.60 3.65 8.54
N VAL A 29 5.33 3.47 9.63
CA VAL A 29 6.54 2.65 9.67
C VAL A 29 6.79 2.15 11.10
N PRO A 30 7.02 0.85 11.33
CA PRO A 30 7.33 0.32 12.66
C PRO A 30 8.72 0.74 13.14
N ARG A 31 8.90 0.91 14.45
CA ARG A 31 10.22 1.23 15.04
C ARG A 31 11.30 0.20 14.69
N ALA A 32 10.93 -1.09 14.59
CA ALA A 32 11.85 -2.14 14.20
C ALA A 32 12.36 -1.98 12.75
N PHE A 33 11.58 -1.38 11.85
CA PHE A 33 12.02 -1.05 10.50
C PHE A 33 12.95 0.16 10.51
N ILE A 34 12.61 1.21 11.29
CA ILE A 34 13.47 2.40 11.49
C ILE A 34 14.85 1.99 12.06
N ALA A 35 14.89 1.04 13.00
CA ALA A 35 16.12 0.59 13.63
C ALA A 35 17.14 -0.07 12.67
N ARG A 36 16.73 -0.39 11.44
CA ARG A 36 17.61 -0.93 10.38
C ARG A 36 18.25 0.16 9.52
N MET A 37 17.85 1.42 9.68
CA MET A 37 18.37 2.56 8.93
C MET A 37 19.66 3.10 9.56
N GLU A 38 20.54 3.64 8.74
CA GLU A 38 21.73 4.35 9.18
C GLU A 38 21.35 5.71 9.79
N LYS A 39 21.74 5.92 11.06
CA LYS A 39 21.53 7.20 11.74
C LYS A 39 22.40 8.29 11.12
N GLY A 40 21.82 9.49 10.95
CA GLY A 40 22.49 10.64 10.35
C GLY A 40 22.60 10.58 8.83
N ASN A 41 22.06 9.53 8.19
CA ASN A 41 22.09 9.40 6.73
C ASN A 41 20.73 9.76 6.11
N PRO A 42 20.55 10.98 5.56
CA PRO A 42 19.30 11.37 4.91
C PRO A 42 19.04 10.59 3.60
N ASN A 43 20.05 9.91 3.05
CA ASN A 43 19.97 9.14 1.81
C ASN A 43 19.82 7.63 2.06
N ASP A 44 19.59 7.20 3.30
CA ASP A 44 19.39 5.79 3.62
C ASP A 44 18.30 5.15 2.73
N PRO A 45 18.58 4.01 2.09
CA PRO A 45 17.67 3.41 1.11
C PRO A 45 16.35 2.91 1.73
N LEU A 46 16.31 2.55 3.01
CA LEU A 46 15.08 2.19 3.71
C LEU A 46 14.30 3.44 4.11
N LEU A 47 14.97 4.54 4.47
CA LEU A 47 14.31 5.82 4.75
C LEU A 47 13.58 6.34 3.52
N ARG A 48 14.22 6.31 2.35
CA ARG A 48 13.63 6.72 1.06
C ARG A 48 12.38 5.93 0.68
N GLN A 49 12.24 4.70 1.16
CA GLN A 49 11.07 3.85 0.91
C GLN A 49 9.85 4.23 1.73
N VAL A 50 10.01 4.95 2.85
CA VAL A 50 8.93 5.18 3.82
C VAL A 50 8.66 6.66 4.11
N LEU A 51 9.68 7.52 4.06
CA LEU A 51 9.52 8.94 4.39
C LEU A 51 8.79 9.67 3.26
N THR A 52 7.84 10.52 3.62
CA THR A 52 7.09 11.35 2.67
C THR A 52 8.00 12.40 2.04
N ALA A 53 7.80 12.66 0.75
CA ALA A 53 8.64 13.55 -0.04
C ALA A 53 7.80 14.63 -0.75
N GLU A 54 8.39 15.79 -1.06
CA GLU A 54 7.71 16.89 -1.76
C GLU A 54 7.32 16.48 -3.18
N GLU A 55 8.13 15.62 -3.79
CA GLU A 55 7.93 15.06 -5.12
C GLU A 55 6.62 14.27 -5.25
N GLU A 56 5.99 13.86 -4.14
CA GLU A 56 4.67 13.23 -4.17
C GLU A 56 3.54 14.16 -4.63
N PHE A 57 3.77 15.48 -4.66
CA PHE A 57 2.83 16.44 -5.22
C PHE A 57 3.00 16.64 -6.73
N ILE A 58 4.06 16.08 -7.32
CA ILE A 58 4.32 16.22 -8.76
C ILE A 58 3.29 15.38 -9.51
N VAL A 59 2.47 16.07 -10.31
CA VAL A 59 1.56 15.43 -11.27
C VAL A 59 2.33 15.19 -12.57
N ALA A 60 2.64 13.92 -12.85
CA ALA A 60 3.32 13.54 -14.08
C ALA A 60 2.32 13.21 -15.20
N PRO A 61 2.61 13.58 -16.47
CA PRO A 61 1.81 13.13 -17.61
C PRO A 61 1.71 11.60 -17.65
N GLY A 62 0.49 11.08 -17.84
CA GLY A 62 0.22 9.63 -17.89
C GLY A 62 0.12 8.94 -16.52
N TYR A 63 0.23 9.67 -15.41
CA TYR A 63 -0.03 9.12 -14.08
C TYR A 63 -1.49 8.67 -13.93
N SER A 64 -1.70 7.48 -13.38
CA SER A 64 -3.02 6.94 -13.01
C SER A 64 -3.02 6.53 -11.54
N THR A 65 -4.12 6.79 -10.85
CA THR A 65 -4.38 6.28 -9.49
C THR A 65 -4.84 4.82 -9.50
N ASP A 66 -5.13 4.27 -10.68
CA ASP A 66 -5.42 2.85 -10.90
C ASP A 66 -4.57 2.30 -12.06
N PRO A 67 -3.25 2.15 -11.88
CA PRO A 67 -2.37 1.74 -12.97
C PRO A 67 -2.57 0.28 -13.41
N LEU A 68 -3.27 -0.54 -12.62
CA LEU A 68 -3.51 -1.95 -12.91
C LEU A 68 -4.96 -2.28 -13.26
N GLU A 69 -5.86 -1.28 -13.25
CA GLU A 69 -7.30 -1.42 -13.44
C GLU A 69 -7.91 -2.39 -12.40
N GLU A 70 -7.52 -2.21 -11.13
CA GLU A 70 -7.92 -3.07 -10.01
C GLU A 70 -9.02 -2.45 -9.13
N GLN A 71 -9.40 -1.18 -9.32
CA GLN A 71 -10.42 -0.56 -8.45
C GLN A 71 -11.83 -1.17 -8.62
N HIS A 72 -12.05 -1.91 -9.71
CA HIS A 72 -13.28 -2.68 -9.93
C HIS A 72 -13.04 -4.18 -9.71
N SER A 73 -13.56 -4.69 -8.61
CA SER A 73 -13.50 -6.11 -8.25
C SER A 73 -14.72 -6.88 -8.81
N VAL A 74 -14.56 -8.17 -9.14
CA VAL A 74 -15.68 -9.01 -9.63
C VAL A 74 -16.74 -9.24 -8.56
N VAL A 75 -16.30 -9.32 -7.31
CA VAL A 75 -17.09 -9.20 -6.09
C VAL A 75 -16.22 -8.48 -5.03
N PRO A 76 -16.80 -7.86 -3.99
CA PRO A 76 -16.02 -7.12 -3.00
C PRO A 76 -14.87 -7.96 -2.41
N GLY A 77 -13.64 -7.46 -2.57
CA GLY A 77 -12.44 -8.10 -2.07
C GLY A 77 -11.88 -9.23 -2.94
N LEU A 78 -12.40 -9.47 -4.15
CA LEU A 78 -11.88 -10.48 -5.08
C LEU A 78 -11.56 -9.85 -6.45
N LEU A 79 -10.28 -9.86 -6.81
CA LEU A 79 -9.80 -9.42 -8.13
C LEU A 79 -9.53 -10.64 -9.00
N HIS A 80 -10.14 -10.72 -10.18
CA HIS A 80 -10.00 -11.84 -11.09
C HIS A 80 -9.70 -11.34 -12.51
N LYS A 81 -8.41 -11.12 -12.80
CA LYS A 81 -7.92 -10.62 -14.10
C LYS A 81 -7.42 -11.72 -15.02
N TYR A 82 -6.96 -12.83 -14.45
CA TYR A 82 -6.35 -13.94 -15.17
C TYR A 82 -7.22 -15.18 -15.08
N ARG A 83 -7.25 -15.98 -16.14
CA ARG A 83 -8.14 -17.13 -16.28
C ARG A 83 -8.15 -18.09 -15.07
N ASN A 84 -6.99 -18.41 -14.52
CA ASN A 84 -6.85 -19.47 -13.51
C ASN A 84 -6.45 -18.96 -12.11
N ARG A 85 -6.29 -17.64 -11.93
CA ARG A 85 -5.87 -17.07 -10.65
C ARG A 85 -6.64 -15.82 -10.28
N ALA A 86 -6.94 -15.70 -8.99
CA ALA A 86 -7.57 -14.52 -8.41
C ALA A 86 -6.82 -14.05 -7.15
N LEU A 87 -6.93 -12.77 -6.84
CA LEU A 87 -6.44 -12.19 -5.58
C LEU A 87 -7.61 -12.00 -4.63
N LEU A 88 -7.52 -12.57 -3.44
CA LEU A 88 -8.45 -12.35 -2.34
C LEU A 88 -7.83 -11.32 -1.37
N LEU A 89 -8.48 -10.18 -1.25
CA LEU A 89 -8.04 -9.09 -0.36
C LEU A 89 -8.49 -9.40 1.07
N VAL A 90 -7.60 -10.05 1.83
CA VAL A 90 -7.90 -10.47 3.21
C VAL A 90 -7.66 -9.35 4.22
N LYS A 91 -6.83 -8.36 3.86
CA LYS A 91 -6.48 -7.24 4.74
C LYS A 91 -6.15 -5.98 3.94
N GLY A 92 -6.74 -4.84 4.29
CA GLY A 92 -6.50 -3.59 3.57
C GLY A 92 -5.33 -2.73 4.06
N GLY A 93 -4.70 -3.09 5.17
CA GLY A 93 -3.65 -2.29 5.80
C GLY A 93 -2.28 -2.97 5.78
N CYS A 94 -1.22 -2.16 5.66
CA CYS A 94 0.17 -2.57 5.83
C CYS A 94 0.73 -2.02 7.15
N ALA A 95 1.75 -2.69 7.71
CA ALA A 95 2.55 -2.14 8.80
C ALA A 95 3.42 -0.96 8.33
N VAL A 96 3.87 -1.00 7.06
CA VAL A 96 4.61 0.06 6.38
C VAL A 96 3.78 0.61 5.23
N ASN A 97 3.62 1.93 5.17
CA ASN A 97 3.08 2.61 4.00
C ASN A 97 4.24 2.95 3.05
N CYS A 98 4.59 2.00 2.17
CA CYS A 98 5.66 2.19 1.18
C CYS A 98 5.33 3.36 0.25
N ARG A 99 6.31 4.23 -0.03
CA ARG A 99 6.10 5.41 -0.86
C ARG A 99 5.81 5.12 -2.33
N TYR A 100 6.20 3.92 -2.77
CA TYR A 100 5.98 3.38 -4.10
C TYR A 100 4.79 2.40 -4.16
N CYS A 101 3.88 2.42 -3.17
CA CYS A 101 2.72 1.54 -3.15
C CYS A 101 1.72 1.90 -4.27
N PHE A 102 1.62 1.05 -5.30
CA PHE A 102 0.67 1.23 -6.41
C PHE A 102 -0.79 1.07 -5.97
N ARG A 103 -1.06 0.45 -4.81
CA ARG A 103 -2.40 0.32 -4.21
C ARG A 103 -2.71 1.39 -3.16
N ARG A 104 -1.93 2.48 -3.07
CA ARG A 104 -2.21 3.55 -2.09
C ARG A 104 -3.58 4.22 -2.28
N HIS A 105 -4.14 4.14 -3.49
CA HIS A 105 -5.45 4.69 -3.87
C HIS A 105 -6.55 3.61 -3.98
N PHE A 106 -6.25 2.35 -3.66
CA PHE A 106 -7.23 1.27 -3.75
C PHE A 106 -8.39 1.47 -2.75
N PRO A 107 -9.66 1.27 -3.14
CA PRO A 107 -10.83 1.52 -2.28
C PRO A 107 -11.04 0.38 -1.26
N TYR A 108 -10.13 0.26 -0.28
CA TYR A 108 -10.21 -0.77 0.75
C TYR A 108 -11.47 -0.71 1.61
N ALA A 109 -12.09 0.46 1.74
CA ALA A 109 -13.34 0.62 2.48
C ALA A 109 -14.51 -0.13 1.82
N GLU A 110 -14.49 -0.28 0.50
CA GLU A 110 -15.50 -1.02 -0.28
C GLU A 110 -15.18 -2.52 -0.38
N ASN A 111 -13.91 -2.89 -0.12
CA ASN A 111 -13.37 -4.23 -0.27
C ASN A 111 -12.93 -4.84 1.07
N GLN A 112 -13.69 -4.54 2.13
CA GLN A 112 -13.37 -5.02 3.47
C GLN A 112 -13.50 -6.54 3.58
N GLY A 113 -12.59 -7.17 4.33
CA GLY A 113 -12.64 -8.59 4.68
C GLY A 113 -13.72 -8.91 5.73
N THR A 114 -14.97 -8.58 5.45
CA THR A 114 -16.11 -8.96 6.29
C THR A 114 -16.52 -10.39 6.00
N ARG A 115 -17.14 -11.06 6.99
CA ARG A 115 -17.67 -12.43 6.80
C ARG A 115 -18.61 -12.53 5.60
N ARG A 116 -19.43 -11.49 5.37
CA ARG A 116 -20.34 -11.42 4.22
C ARG A 116 -19.57 -11.37 2.90
N ASN A 117 -18.61 -10.47 2.77
CA ASN A 117 -17.82 -10.31 1.55
C ASN A 117 -17.01 -11.58 1.24
N TRP A 118 -16.42 -12.20 2.27
CA TRP A 118 -15.73 -13.47 2.12
C TRP A 118 -16.65 -14.58 1.65
N GLN A 119 -17.88 -14.69 2.17
CA GLN A 119 -18.81 -15.69 1.68
C GLN A 119 -19.10 -15.48 0.18
N THR A 120 -19.37 -14.24 -0.24
CA THR A 120 -19.60 -13.90 -1.65
C THR A 120 -18.38 -14.22 -2.53
N ALA A 121 -17.17 -13.97 -2.04
CA ALA A 121 -15.93 -14.35 -2.73
C ALA A 121 -15.77 -15.88 -2.85
N MET A 122 -16.08 -16.63 -1.78
CA MET A 122 -16.02 -18.09 -1.80
C MET A 122 -17.06 -18.68 -2.76
N ASP A 123 -18.28 -18.14 -2.78
CA ASP A 123 -19.33 -18.56 -3.71
C ASP A 123 -18.91 -18.31 -5.16
N TYR A 124 -18.28 -17.16 -5.43
CA TYR A 124 -17.69 -16.87 -6.74
C TYR A 124 -16.59 -17.89 -7.09
N ILE A 125 -15.64 -18.14 -6.19
CA ILE A 125 -14.54 -19.09 -6.44
C ILE A 125 -15.09 -20.50 -6.73
N ALA A 126 -16.06 -20.97 -5.93
CA ALA A 126 -16.69 -22.28 -6.11
C ALA A 126 -17.42 -22.41 -7.46
N ALA A 127 -17.98 -21.31 -7.98
CA ALA A 127 -18.63 -21.28 -9.29
C ALA A 127 -17.67 -21.21 -10.49
N HIS A 128 -16.36 -21.00 -10.26
CA HIS A 128 -15.35 -20.82 -11.30
C HIS A 128 -14.28 -21.93 -11.21
N PRO A 129 -14.56 -23.15 -11.71
CA PRO A 129 -13.67 -24.31 -11.55
C PRO A 129 -12.34 -24.19 -12.30
N GLN A 130 -12.18 -23.19 -13.17
CA GLN A 130 -10.91 -22.85 -13.80
C GLN A 130 -9.91 -22.18 -12.85
N LEU A 131 -10.37 -21.66 -11.70
CA LEU A 131 -9.50 -21.07 -10.67
C LEU A 131 -8.79 -22.19 -9.92
N ASP A 132 -7.47 -22.27 -10.05
CA ASP A 132 -6.62 -23.24 -9.35
C ASP A 132 -5.63 -22.58 -8.38
N GLU A 133 -5.50 -21.24 -8.43
CA GLU A 133 -4.68 -20.47 -7.50
C GLU A 133 -5.44 -19.26 -6.94
N ILE A 134 -5.44 -19.13 -5.61
CA ILE A 134 -5.97 -17.96 -4.90
C ILE A 134 -4.83 -17.33 -4.10
N ILE A 135 -4.51 -16.07 -4.42
CA ILE A 135 -3.44 -15.31 -3.76
C ILE A 135 -4.07 -14.44 -2.68
N PHE A 136 -3.67 -14.64 -1.42
CA PHE A 136 -4.07 -13.72 -0.34
C PHE A 136 -3.26 -12.43 -0.42
N SER A 137 -3.98 -11.31 -0.46
CA SER A 137 -3.39 -10.01 -0.77
C SER A 137 -4.17 -8.88 -0.09
N GLY A 138 -4.07 -7.68 -0.66
CA GLY A 138 -4.56 -6.42 -0.14
C GLY A 138 -3.39 -5.51 0.18
N GLY A 139 -3.25 -5.15 1.45
CA GLY A 139 -2.06 -4.55 2.02
C GLY A 139 -1.02 -5.63 2.36
N ASP A 140 -0.91 -5.96 3.64
CA ASP A 140 0.04 -6.95 4.16
C ASP A 140 -0.73 -8.09 4.88
N PRO A 141 -1.07 -9.16 4.15
CA PRO A 141 -1.99 -10.23 4.59
C PRO A 141 -1.46 -11.03 5.79
#